data_AF-A0A0P7XW78-F1
#
_entry.id   AF-A0A0P7XW78-F1
#
_cell.length_a   1.000
_cell.length_b   1.000
_cell.length_c   1.000
_cell.angle_alpha   90.00
_cell.angle_beta   90.00
_cell.angle_gamma   90.00
#
_symmetry.space_group_name_H-M   'P 1'
#
loop_
_entity.id
_entity.type
_entity.pdbx_description
1 polymer ?
#
loop_
_entity_poly.entity_id
_entity_poly.type
_entity_poly.pdbx_seq_one_letter_code
_entity_poly.pdbx_strand_id
1 'polypeptide(L)'
;LDISEVFLTVSLILGIPLVLGILTRNFYPKLADRAKKILQPLSILIFAAFVVVAFMGNLDIFLEYISVIFLWVLAHNAVALSAGFFTGFFGKLPFPDIKTLSIETGIQNSGLGLVLIFTYFDGLGGMAIITALWGIWHLISGMALALSLKNIK
;
A
#
# COMPACT_ATOMS: atom_id res chain seq x y z
N LEU A 1 16.02 7.41 -13.88
CA LEU A 1 15.83 7.60 -12.42
C LEU A 1 17.17 7.92 -11.80
N ASP A 2 17.31 9.09 -11.21
CA ASP A 2 18.39 9.34 -10.27
C ASP A 2 17.97 8.78 -8.90
N ILE A 3 18.68 7.74 -8.42
CA ILE A 3 18.35 7.05 -7.17
C ILE A 3 18.50 7.99 -5.97
N SER A 4 19.47 8.90 -6.02
CA SER A 4 19.74 9.84 -4.94
C SER A 4 18.59 10.84 -4.79
N GLU A 5 18.06 11.31 -5.92
CA GLU A 5 16.91 12.22 -5.97
C GLU A 5 15.64 11.52 -5.47
N VAL A 6 15.35 10.30 -5.95
CA VAL A 6 14.19 9.52 -5.49
C VAL A 6 14.27 9.25 -3.99
N PHE A 7 15.44 8.85 -3.48
CA PHE A 7 15.64 8.60 -2.05
C PHE A 7 15.40 9.86 -1.21
N LEU A 8 15.95 11.01 -1.65
CA LEU A 8 15.76 12.28 -0.97
C LEU A 8 14.28 12.68 -0.95
N THR A 9 13.62 12.62 -2.11
CA THR A 9 12.20 12.97 -2.21
C THR A 9 11.33 12.06 -1.35
N VAL A 10 11.49 10.74 -1.42
CA VAL A 10 10.74 9.78 -0.57
C VAL A 10 10.97 10.09 0.92
N SER A 11 12.22 10.32 1.30
CA SER A 11 12.59 10.63 2.69
C SER A 11 11.94 11.93 3.18
N LEU A 12 11.87 12.96 2.32
CA LEU A 12 11.23 14.23 2.67
C LEU A 12 9.71 14.11 2.75
N ILE A 13 9.07 13.52 1.74
CA ILE A 13 7.60 13.46 1.67
C ILE A 13 7.00 12.46 2.67
N LEU A 14 7.74 11.43 3.10
CA LEU A 14 7.29 10.48 4.11
C LEU A 14 7.88 10.75 5.48
N GLY A 15 9.19 10.95 5.55
CA GLY A 15 9.93 11.04 6.81
C GLY A 15 9.52 12.27 7.62
N ILE A 16 9.44 13.45 6.99
CA ILE A 16 9.05 14.67 7.71
C ILE A 16 7.61 14.55 8.26
N PRO A 17 6.58 14.21 7.45
CA PRO A 17 5.22 14.08 7.99
C PRO A 17 5.07 12.97 9.02
N LEU A 18 5.79 11.85 8.87
CA LEU A 18 5.77 10.76 9.86
C LEU A 18 6.35 11.22 11.21
N VAL A 19 7.53 11.84 11.20
CA VAL A 19 8.16 12.36 12.42
C VAL A 19 7.27 13.41 13.07
N LEU A 20 6.72 14.35 12.30
CA LEU A 20 5.78 15.34 12.82
C LEU A 20 4.52 14.68 13.41
N GLY A 21 3.99 13.64 12.77
CA GLY A 21 2.86 12.87 13.29
C GLY A 21 3.16 12.19 14.62
N ILE A 22 4.34 11.56 14.74
CA ILE A 22 4.82 10.91 15.98
C ILE A 22 4.99 11.95 17.10
N LEU A 23 5.68 13.06 16.82
CA LEU A 23 5.89 14.14 17.79
C LEU A 23 4.55 14.75 18.22
N THR A 24 3.63 14.99 17.28
CA THR A 24 2.29 15.50 17.59
C THR A 24 1.50 14.53 18.47
N ARG A 25 1.57 13.22 18.18
CA ARG A 25 0.93 12.20 19.01
C ARG A 25 1.51 12.16 20.43
N ASN A 26 2.83 12.33 20.56
CA ASN A 26 3.53 12.29 21.84
C ASN A 26 3.27 13.53 22.70
N PHE A 27 3.38 14.74 22.13
CA PHE A 27 3.26 16.00 22.87
C PHE A 27 1.83 16.56 22.93
N TYR A 28 0.99 16.28 21.92
CA TYR A 28 -0.36 16.84 21.79
C TYR A 28 -1.41 15.78 21.43
N PRO A 29 -1.65 14.76 22.29
CA PRO A 29 -2.51 13.62 21.95
C PRO A 29 -3.94 14.01 21.59
N LYS A 30 -4.53 15.01 22.26
CA LYS A 30 -5.87 15.53 21.94
C LYS A 30 -5.95 16.15 20.54
N LEU A 31 -4.88 16.82 20.11
CA LEU A 31 -4.78 17.35 18.74
C LEU A 31 -4.64 16.21 17.74
N ALA A 32 -3.79 15.23 18.04
CA ALA A 32 -3.63 14.04 17.20
C ALA A 32 -4.94 13.28 17.00
N ASP A 33 -5.77 13.14 18.05
CA ASP A 33 -7.09 12.48 17.93
C ASP A 33 -8.07 13.28 17.05
N ARG A 34 -8.06 14.62 17.13
CA ARG A 34 -8.87 15.47 16.25
C ARG A 34 -8.37 15.41 14.81
N ALA A 35 -7.07 15.51 14.61
CA ALA A 35 -6.43 15.42 13.31
C ALA A 35 -6.71 14.06 12.65
N LYS A 36 -6.59 12.95 13.40
CA LYS A 36 -6.90 11.60 12.90
C LYS A 36 -8.30 11.50 12.30
N LYS A 37 -9.32 12.08 12.95
CA LYS A 37 -10.72 12.07 12.47
C LYS A 37 -10.89 12.74 11.10
N ILE A 38 -10.00 13.67 10.74
CA ILE A 38 -10.03 14.39 9.46
C ILE A 38 -9.07 13.75 8.45
N LEU A 39 -7.82 13.50 8.87
CA LEU A 39 -6.74 13.00 8.01
C LEU A 39 -6.98 11.56 7.55
N GLN A 40 -7.60 10.70 8.36
CA GLN A 40 -7.86 9.32 7.98
C GLN A 40 -8.86 9.18 6.82
N PRO A 41 -10.06 9.79 6.84
CA PRO A 41 -10.94 9.76 5.67
C PRO A 41 -10.36 10.55 4.49
N LEU A 42 -9.63 11.64 4.75
CA LEU A 42 -8.96 12.41 3.70
C LEU A 42 -7.90 11.59 2.96
N SER A 43 -7.11 10.77 3.66
CA SER A 43 -6.09 9.92 3.00
C SER A 43 -6.72 8.87 2.11
N ILE A 44 -7.85 8.28 2.52
CA ILE A 44 -8.62 7.34 1.71
C ILE A 44 -9.17 8.05 0.47
N LEU A 45 -9.70 9.27 0.62
CA LEU A 45 -10.22 10.07 -0.49
C LEU A 45 -9.11 10.42 -1.50
N ILE A 46 -7.94 10.86 -1.02
CA ILE A 46 -6.78 11.17 -1.87
C ILE A 46 -6.30 9.91 -2.59
N PHE A 47 -6.22 8.78 -1.90
CA PHE A 47 -5.85 7.51 -2.52
C PHE A 47 -6.86 7.10 -3.61
N ALA A 48 -8.17 7.22 -3.34
CA ALA A 48 -9.20 6.96 -4.33
C ALA A 48 -9.09 7.90 -5.53
N ALA A 49 -8.76 9.19 -5.31
CA ALA A 49 -8.53 10.13 -6.39
C ALA A 49 -7.32 9.73 -7.26
N PHE A 50 -6.20 9.29 -6.66
CA PHE A 50 -5.06 8.76 -7.42
C PHE A 50 -5.44 7.55 -8.27
N VAL A 51 -6.24 6.64 -7.72
CA VAL A 51 -6.77 5.49 -8.48
C VAL A 51 -7.61 5.98 -9.65
N VAL A 52 -8.57 6.88 -9.44
CA VAL A 52 -9.42 7.41 -10.54
C VAL A 52 -8.57 8.06 -11.64
N VAL A 53 -7.60 8.90 -11.27
CA VAL A 53 -6.69 9.55 -12.24
C VAL A 53 -5.86 8.51 -13.01
N ALA A 54 -5.34 7.49 -12.33
CA ALA A 54 -4.57 6.42 -12.96
C ALA A 54 -5.39 5.67 -14.02
N PHE A 55 -6.67 5.41 -13.75
CA PHE A 55 -7.57 4.77 -14.71
C PHE A 55 -7.98 5.71 -15.84
N MET A 56 -8.42 6.94 -15.55
CA MET A 56 -8.87 7.91 -16.56
C MET A 56 -7.81 8.20 -17.62
N GLY A 57 -6.54 8.30 -17.22
CA GLY A 57 -5.45 8.55 -18.16
C GLY A 57 -5.06 7.35 -19.03
N ASN A 58 -5.54 6.14 -18.73
CA ASN A 58 -4.96 4.90 -19.27
C ASN A 58 -5.99 3.80 -19.59
N LEU A 59 -7.27 4.13 -19.76
CA LEU A 59 -8.35 3.14 -19.96
C LEU A 59 -8.11 2.18 -21.13
N ASP A 60 -7.56 2.67 -22.24
CA ASP A 60 -7.30 1.83 -23.42
C ASP A 60 -6.27 0.73 -23.11
N ILE A 61 -5.17 1.09 -22.44
CA ILE A 61 -4.13 0.16 -21.98
C ILE A 61 -4.73 -0.82 -20.97
N PHE A 62 -5.58 -0.33 -20.06
CA PHE A 62 -6.24 -1.19 -19.10
C PHE A 62 -7.09 -2.27 -19.78
N LEU A 63 -7.95 -1.89 -20.73
CA LEU A 63 -8.83 -2.84 -21.42
C LEU A 63 -8.07 -3.89 -22.23
N GLU A 64 -6.94 -3.50 -22.82
CA GLU A 64 -6.10 -4.41 -23.60
C GLU A 64 -5.37 -5.45 -22.71
N TYR A 65 -4.89 -5.04 -21.53
CA TYR A 65 -3.98 -5.86 -20.71
C TYR A 65 -4.55 -6.36 -19.38
N ILE A 66 -5.79 -6.01 -19.02
CA ILE A 66 -6.37 -6.32 -17.70
C ILE A 66 -6.30 -7.80 -17.32
N SER A 67 -6.54 -8.71 -18.26
CA SER A 67 -6.52 -10.16 -17.99
C SER A 67 -5.16 -10.62 -17.48
N VAL A 68 -4.09 -10.14 -18.13
CA VAL A 68 -2.70 -10.46 -17.76
C VAL A 68 -2.30 -9.72 -16.49
N ILE A 69 -2.61 -8.43 -16.39
CA ILE A 69 -2.29 -7.59 -15.22
C ILE A 69 -2.93 -8.16 -13.96
N PHE A 70 -4.20 -8.56 -14.02
CA PHE A 70 -4.91 -9.11 -12.88
C PHE A 70 -4.26 -10.38 -12.34
N LEU A 71 -3.83 -11.28 -13.23
CA LEU A 71 -3.13 -12.51 -12.83
C LEU A 71 -1.79 -12.20 -12.14
N TRP A 72 -1.02 -11.23 -12.65
CA TRP A 72 0.23 -10.81 -12.01
C TRP A 72 -0.01 -10.18 -10.64
N VAL A 73 -1.02 -9.32 -10.51
CA VAL A 73 -1.40 -8.70 -9.23
C VAL A 73 -1.78 -9.75 -8.20
N LEU A 74 -2.59 -10.74 -8.60
CA LEU A 74 -3.02 -11.83 -7.73
C LEU A 74 -1.83 -12.72 -7.33
N ALA A 75 -1.00 -13.12 -8.29
CA ALA A 75 0.16 -13.96 -8.05
C ALA A 75 1.18 -13.26 -7.14
N HIS A 76 1.51 -11.99 -7.42
CA HIS A 76 2.46 -11.23 -6.62
C HIS A 76 1.98 -11.07 -5.17
N ASN A 77 0.71 -10.73 -4.97
CA ASN A 77 0.16 -10.58 -3.61
C ASN A 77 0.08 -11.92 -2.88
N ALA A 78 -0.28 -13.01 -3.56
CA ALA A 78 -0.25 -14.36 -2.97
C ALA A 78 1.17 -14.76 -2.53
N VAL A 79 2.18 -14.47 -3.36
CA VAL A 79 3.59 -14.68 -3.02
C VAL A 79 3.98 -13.84 -1.80
N ALA A 80 3.61 -12.57 -1.75
CA ALA A 80 3.92 -11.68 -0.64
C ALA A 80 3.29 -12.15 0.69
N LEU A 81 2.00 -12.50 0.68
CA LEU A 81 1.30 -13.06 1.85
C LEU A 81 1.95 -14.37 2.31
N SER A 82 2.28 -15.26 1.37
CA SER A 82 2.92 -16.55 1.66
C SER A 82 4.34 -16.37 2.18
N ALA A 83 5.11 -15.45 1.61
CA ALA A 83 6.48 -15.14 2.04
C ALA A 83 6.50 -14.65 3.50
N GLY A 84 5.59 -13.75 3.86
CA GLY A 84 5.46 -13.29 5.25
C GLY A 84 5.08 -14.43 6.20
N PHE A 85 4.14 -15.30 5.79
CA PHE A 85 3.77 -16.48 6.57
C PHE A 85 4.95 -17.44 6.77
N PHE A 86 5.64 -17.82 5.69
CA PHE A 86 6.75 -18.77 5.77
C PHE A 86 7.95 -18.19 6.51
N THR A 87 8.19 -16.88 6.42
CA THR A 87 9.23 -16.21 7.21
C THR A 87 8.97 -16.35 8.70
N GLY A 88 7.73 -16.09 9.15
CA GLY A 88 7.35 -16.31 10.55
C GLY A 88 7.39 -17.78 10.97
N PHE A 89 6.94 -18.68 10.10
CA PHE A 89 6.94 -20.12 10.33
C PHE A 89 8.36 -20.68 10.50
N PHE A 90 9.27 -20.40 9.57
CA PHE A 90 10.66 -20.83 9.67
C PHE A 90 11.41 -20.12 10.80
N GLY A 91 11.01 -18.88 11.12
CA GLY A 91 11.44 -18.16 12.32
C GLY A 91 10.91 -18.73 13.64
N LYS A 92 10.05 -19.76 13.60
CA LYS A 92 9.42 -20.40 14.77
C LYS A 92 8.68 -19.41 15.67
N LEU A 93 8.07 -18.39 15.07
CA LEU A 93 7.33 -17.38 15.83
C LEU A 93 5.97 -17.93 16.28
N PRO A 94 5.39 -17.37 17.36
CA PRO A 94 4.00 -17.62 17.72
C PRO A 94 3.05 -17.33 16.56
N PHE A 95 1.96 -18.09 16.46
CA PHE A 95 0.99 -17.92 15.37
C PHE A 95 0.46 -16.48 15.20
N PRO A 96 0.19 -15.69 16.27
CA PRO A 96 -0.17 -14.28 16.11
C PRO A 96 0.86 -13.44 15.33
N ASP A 97 2.15 -13.70 15.52
CA ASP A 97 3.23 -12.97 14.85
C ASP A 97 3.36 -13.43 13.39
N ILE A 98 3.15 -14.73 13.12
CA ILE A 98 3.08 -15.26 11.74
C ILE A 98 1.94 -14.59 10.95
N LYS A 99 0.76 -14.42 11.57
CA LYS A 99 -0.37 -13.72 10.95
C LYS A 99 -0.01 -12.28 10.62
N THR A 100 0.63 -11.58 11.56
CA THR A 100 1.10 -10.21 11.37
C THR A 100 2.08 -10.12 10.22
N LEU A 101 3.12 -10.96 10.18
CA LEU A 101 4.11 -10.96 9.11
C LEU A 101 3.49 -11.23 7.73
N SER A 102 2.56 -12.18 7.64
CA SER A 102 1.85 -12.45 6.39
C SER A 102 1.11 -11.21 5.89
N ILE A 103 0.33 -10.56 6.76
CA ILE A 103 -0.46 -9.37 6.41
C ILE A 103 0.45 -8.18 6.07
N GLU A 104 1.45 -7.87 6.89
CA GLU A 104 2.38 -6.74 6.69
C GLU A 104 3.25 -6.91 5.43
N THR A 105 3.53 -8.15 5.01
CA THR A 105 4.26 -8.39 3.76
C THR A 105 3.33 -8.27 2.53
N GLY A 106 2.09 -8.73 2.66
CA GLY A 106 1.11 -8.73 1.56
C GLY A 106 0.45 -7.37 1.32
N ILE A 107 0.19 -6.61 2.37
CA ILE A 107 -0.32 -5.24 2.31
C ILE A 107 0.87 -4.30 2.21
N GLN A 108 0.91 -3.49 1.16
CA GLN A 108 2.00 -2.55 0.93
C GLN A 108 1.44 -1.15 0.65
N ASN A 109 2.34 -0.16 0.58
CA ASN A 109 1.96 1.23 0.40
C ASN A 109 1.81 1.59 -1.10
N SER A 110 0.63 1.32 -1.66
CA SER A 110 0.32 1.68 -3.06
C SER A 110 0.17 3.18 -3.28
N GLY A 111 -0.17 3.95 -2.25
CA GLY A 111 -0.25 5.40 -2.34
C GLY A 111 1.12 6.01 -2.67
N LEU A 112 2.16 5.58 -1.96
CA LEU A 112 3.54 5.96 -2.28
C LEU A 112 3.95 5.52 -3.69
N GLY A 113 3.58 4.29 -4.08
CA GLY A 113 3.84 3.79 -5.44
C GLY A 113 3.26 4.71 -6.52
N LEU A 114 1.99 5.10 -6.38
CA LEU A 114 1.34 6.02 -7.31
C LEU A 114 2.00 7.40 -7.33
N VAL A 115 2.35 7.97 -6.16
CA VAL A 115 3.06 9.25 -6.08
C VAL A 115 4.39 9.20 -6.85
N LEU A 116 5.17 8.13 -6.69
CA LEU A 116 6.43 7.97 -7.41
C LEU A 116 6.24 7.83 -8.91
N ILE A 117 5.24 7.07 -9.35
CA ILE A 117 4.92 6.88 -10.77
C ILE A 117 4.53 8.22 -11.42
N PHE A 118 3.66 8.99 -10.78
CA PHE A 118 3.25 10.30 -11.30
C PHE A 118 4.36 11.35 -11.25
N THR A 119 5.29 11.25 -10.31
CA THR A 119 6.36 12.23 -10.14
C THR A 119 7.56 11.97 -11.06
N TYR A 120 7.95 10.71 -11.25
CA TYR A 120 9.20 10.33 -11.91
C TYR A 120 9.05 9.64 -13.26
N PHE A 121 7.83 9.21 -13.59
CA PHE A 121 7.57 8.44 -14.80
C PHE A 121 6.43 9.05 -15.63
N ASP A 122 6.08 10.31 -15.40
CA ASP A 122 5.01 11.02 -16.11
C ASP A 122 3.68 10.26 -16.12
N GLY A 123 3.42 9.46 -15.08
CA GLY A 123 2.20 8.66 -14.98
C GLY A 123 2.13 7.49 -15.96
N LEU A 124 3.28 6.98 -16.43
CA LEU A 124 3.39 5.91 -17.43
C LEU A 124 2.35 4.80 -17.21
N GLY A 125 1.45 4.66 -18.19
CA GLY A 125 0.12 4.13 -17.96
C GLY A 125 0.03 2.74 -17.36
N GLY A 126 0.82 1.81 -17.88
CA GLY A 126 0.84 0.44 -17.38
C GLY A 126 1.24 0.36 -15.90
N MET A 127 2.23 1.14 -15.46
CA MET A 127 2.69 1.13 -14.07
C MET A 127 1.63 1.70 -13.13
N ALA A 128 0.99 2.80 -13.52
CA ALA A 128 -0.05 3.44 -12.73
C ALA A 128 -1.26 2.50 -12.55
N ILE A 129 -1.70 1.85 -13.63
CA ILE A 129 -2.80 0.87 -13.59
C ILE A 129 -2.47 -0.32 -12.69
N ILE A 130 -1.30 -0.95 -12.87
CA ILE A 130 -0.88 -2.11 -12.07
C ILE A 130 -0.87 -1.73 -10.59
N THR A 131 -0.28 -0.59 -10.26
CA THR A 131 -0.16 -0.12 -8.87
C THR A 131 -1.51 0.22 -8.26
N ALA A 132 -2.41 0.83 -9.03
CA ALA A 132 -3.77 1.15 -8.59
C ALA A 132 -4.61 -0.12 -8.35
N LEU A 133 -4.60 -1.07 -9.30
CA LEU A 133 -5.29 -2.36 -9.17
C LEU A 133 -4.76 -3.17 -8.00
N TRP A 134 -3.44 -3.25 -7.87
CA TRP A 134 -2.80 -3.90 -6.75
C TRP A 134 -3.17 -3.24 -5.43
N GLY A 135 -3.22 -1.91 -5.40
CA GLY A 135 -3.71 -1.12 -4.28
C GLY A 135 -5.11 -1.49 -3.78
N ILE A 136 -6.02 -1.78 -4.71
CA ILE A 136 -7.36 -2.25 -4.37
C ILE A 136 -7.31 -3.71 -3.92
N TRP A 137 -6.61 -4.56 -4.67
CA TRP A 137 -6.59 -6.00 -4.45
C TRP A 137 -5.99 -6.39 -3.10
N HIS A 138 -4.84 -5.83 -2.71
CA HIS A 138 -4.18 -6.24 -1.46
C HIS A 138 -4.98 -5.82 -0.21
N LEU A 139 -5.79 -4.76 -0.30
CA LEU A 139 -6.73 -4.39 0.76
C LEU A 139 -7.82 -5.44 0.89
N ILE A 140 -8.40 -5.88 -0.24
CA ILE A 140 -9.44 -6.91 -0.26
C ILE A 140 -8.87 -8.24 0.25
N SER A 141 -7.73 -8.69 -0.28
CA SER A 141 -7.12 -9.97 0.09
C SER A 141 -6.61 -9.97 1.53
N GLY A 142 -6.01 -8.87 1.99
CA GLY A 142 -5.56 -8.68 3.36
C GLY A 142 -6.72 -8.72 4.36
N MET A 143 -7.83 -8.03 4.06
CA MET A 143 -9.05 -8.11 4.88
C MET A 143 -9.65 -9.52 4.88
N ALA A 144 -9.74 -10.18 3.73
CA ALA A 144 -10.25 -11.54 3.61
C ALA A 144 -9.42 -12.53 4.43
N LEU A 145 -8.09 -12.41 4.39
CA LEU A 145 -7.18 -13.23 5.18
C LEU A 145 -7.33 -12.93 6.67
N ALA A 146 -7.39 -11.66 7.07
CA ALA A 146 -7.57 -11.26 8.46
C ALA A 146 -8.88 -11.82 9.05
N LEU A 147 -9.98 -11.81 8.28
CA LEU A 147 -11.25 -12.39 8.68
C LEU A 147 -11.17 -13.93 8.78
N SER A 148 -10.51 -14.59 7.84
CA SER A 148 -10.36 -16.04 7.81
C SER A 148 -9.52 -16.55 8.99
N LEU A 149 -8.46 -15.82 9.35
CA LEU A 149 -7.55 -16.18 10.44
C LEU A 149 -8.00 -15.68 11.82
N LYS A 150 -9.10 -14.92 11.90
CA LYS A 150 -9.64 -14.37 13.16
C LYS A 150 -10.00 -15.45 14.17
N ASN A 151 -10.54 -16.57 13.70
CA ASN A 151 -11.06 -17.65 14.56
C ASN A 151 -10.03 -18.77 14.82
N ILE A 152 -8.84 -18.67 14.23
CA ILE A 152 -7.78 -19.67 14.40
C ILE A 152 -6.88 -19.23 15.55
N LYS A 153 -6.93 -20.01 16.65
CA LYS A 153 -6.11 -19.84 17.85
C LYS A 153 -4.69 -20.34 17.61
#